data_AF-A0A166LAB6-F1
#
_entry.id   AF-A0A166LAB6-F1
#
_cell.length_a   1.000
_cell.length_b   1.000
_cell.length_c   1.000
_cell.angle_alpha   90.00
_cell.angle_beta   90.00
_cell.angle_gamma   90.00
#
_symmetry.space_group_name_H-M   'P 1'
#
loop_
_entity.id
_entity.type
_entity.pdbx_description
1 polymer ?
#
loop_
_entity_poly.entity_id
_entity_poly.type
_entity_poly.pdbx_seq_one_letter_code
_entity_poly.pdbx_strand_id
1 'polypeptide(L)'
;MQWSILAGLQNAVFLAEGGSFGIITKYPALDCVILNAGVQNSFNFTPDLLKTASQEFTTNYLSPLHAITHLLPHLKSLSTPSSIVLVTSGLALVPMPRCANYCASKAALRSVAWSLRAQLADDPNSGSIKVIEIVPPAVQTELHTRQADLVKAGQANIGIPLDQFIDETWDNLEKGETDEIIVGPAKGYARGEVERKKAFDGLLAALKGH
;
A
#
# COMPACT_ATOMS: atom_id res chain seq x y z
N MET A 1 -5.68 -19.16 19.69
CA MET A 1 -4.32 -19.25 19.15
C MET A 1 -3.62 -17.95 19.48
N GLN A 2 -2.53 -18.02 20.24
CA GLN A 2 -1.91 -16.92 20.97
C GLN A 2 -0.82 -16.31 20.08
N TRP A 3 -1.00 -15.05 19.65
CA TRP A 3 -0.17 -14.34 18.67
C TRP A 3 1.05 -13.71 19.36
N SER A 4 2.13 -14.46 19.50
CA SER A 4 3.32 -14.07 20.28
C SER A 4 4.50 -13.50 19.47
N ILE A 5 4.31 -13.08 18.21
CA ILE A 5 5.40 -12.53 17.36
C ILE A 5 5.27 -11.00 17.12
N LEU A 6 4.43 -10.30 17.90
CA LEU A 6 4.39 -8.83 17.94
C LEU A 6 4.88 -8.29 19.29
N ALA A 7 6.10 -8.64 19.68
CA ALA A 7 6.71 -8.15 20.92
C ALA A 7 6.95 -6.61 20.96
N GLY A 8 6.53 -5.86 19.95
CA GLY A 8 6.57 -4.39 19.96
C GLY A 8 5.54 -3.67 19.07
N LEU A 9 4.56 -4.36 18.48
CA LEU A 9 3.50 -3.77 17.64
C LEU A 9 2.14 -4.25 18.14
N GLN A 10 1.66 -3.70 19.25
CA GLN A 10 0.50 -4.24 19.96
C GLN A 10 -0.84 -3.68 19.45
N ASN A 11 -0.84 -2.68 18.57
CA ASN A 11 -2.06 -1.95 18.21
C ASN A 11 -2.09 -1.58 16.71
N ALA A 12 -2.69 -2.44 15.88
CA ALA A 12 -2.88 -2.19 14.44
C ALA A 12 -4.30 -1.73 14.10
N VAL A 13 -4.46 -0.72 13.24
CA VAL A 13 -5.78 -0.32 12.70
C VAL A 13 -5.77 -0.25 11.17
N PHE A 14 -6.80 -0.85 10.57
CA PHE A 14 -7.20 -0.66 9.18
C PHE A 14 -8.10 0.58 9.05
N LEU A 15 -7.64 1.60 8.33
CA LEU A 15 -8.43 2.79 8.04
C LEU A 15 -9.08 2.67 6.66
N ALA A 16 -10.40 2.60 6.64
CA ALA A 16 -11.18 2.52 5.41
C ALA A 16 -11.49 3.92 4.84
N GLU A 17 -11.95 4.90 5.65
CA GLU A 17 -12.19 6.29 5.21
C GLU A 17 -12.19 7.31 6.39
N GLY A 18 -11.66 8.51 6.14
CA GLY A 18 -12.20 9.80 6.64
C GLY A 18 -12.18 10.20 8.13
N GLY A 19 -11.78 9.35 9.08
CA GLY A 19 -11.94 9.64 10.51
C GLY A 19 -10.65 9.68 11.34
N SER A 20 -9.72 10.60 11.08
CA SER A 20 -8.47 10.71 11.87
C SER A 20 -8.66 11.28 13.28
N PHE A 21 -9.75 12.01 13.56
CA PHE A 21 -9.88 12.82 14.78
C PHE A 21 -10.26 12.07 16.08
N GLY A 22 -10.51 10.76 16.03
CA GLY A 22 -10.82 9.97 17.23
C GLY A 22 -9.92 8.77 17.48
N ILE A 23 -9.11 8.37 16.49
CA ILE A 23 -8.46 7.06 16.55
C ILE A 23 -7.24 7.04 17.46
N ILE A 24 -6.43 8.09 17.43
CA ILE A 24 -5.26 8.24 18.31
C ILE A 24 -5.72 8.37 19.77
N THR A 25 -6.82 9.10 20.03
CA THR A 25 -7.40 9.20 21.37
C THR A 25 -7.89 7.84 21.88
N LYS A 26 -8.52 7.05 21.00
CA LYS A 26 -9.03 5.72 21.35
C LYS A 26 -7.92 4.68 21.52
N TYR A 27 -6.87 4.78 20.72
CA TYR A 27 -5.71 3.88 20.71
C TYR A 27 -4.42 4.69 20.81
N PRO A 28 -4.07 5.22 22.00
CA PRO A 28 -2.88 6.06 22.18
C PRO A 28 -1.55 5.31 22.04
N ALA A 29 -1.60 3.97 21.91
CA ALA A 29 -0.45 3.12 21.64
C ALA A 29 -0.47 2.58 20.20
N LEU A 30 -1.25 3.18 19.29
CA LEU A 30 -1.34 2.81 17.86
C LEU A 30 0.02 2.94 17.18
N ASP A 31 0.69 1.81 16.99
CA ASP A 31 2.05 1.73 16.45
C ASP A 31 2.09 1.14 15.04
N CYS A 32 0.98 0.61 14.52
CA CYS A 32 0.90 0.07 13.17
C CYS A 32 -0.37 0.54 12.45
N VAL A 33 -0.20 1.05 11.23
CA VAL A 33 -1.32 1.47 10.38
C VAL A 33 -1.22 0.78 9.04
N ILE A 34 -2.27 0.04 8.65
CA ILE A 34 -2.35 -0.63 7.36
C ILE A 34 -3.37 0.09 6.47
N LEU A 35 -2.86 0.79 5.46
CA LEU A 35 -3.64 1.54 4.49
C LEU A 35 -3.94 0.62 3.29
N ASN A 36 -5.00 -0.18 3.45
CA ASN A 36 -5.41 -1.20 2.49
C ASN A 36 -6.57 -0.79 1.57
N ALA A 37 -7.31 0.26 1.91
CA ALA A 37 -8.50 0.67 1.16
C ALA A 37 -8.18 0.83 -0.34
N GLY A 38 -9.04 0.25 -1.18
CA GLY A 38 -8.83 0.23 -2.62
C GLY A 38 -10.12 -0.08 -3.37
N VAL A 39 -10.42 0.72 -4.38
CA VAL A 39 -11.50 0.45 -5.35
C VAL A 39 -10.91 0.32 -6.74
N GLN A 40 -11.51 -0.53 -7.56
CA GLN A 40 -11.07 -0.80 -8.91
C GLN A 40 -12.28 -0.80 -9.85
N ASN A 41 -12.22 0.06 -10.86
CA ASN A 41 -13.26 0.23 -11.86
C ASN A 41 -12.72 -0.10 -13.25
N SER A 42 -13.63 -0.50 -14.14
CA SER A 42 -13.36 -0.49 -15.57
C SER A 42 -13.08 0.95 -16.03
N PHE A 43 -12.11 1.12 -16.91
CA PHE A 43 -11.67 2.42 -17.38
C PHE A 43 -11.75 2.49 -18.91
N ASN A 44 -12.52 3.45 -19.40
CA ASN A 44 -12.62 3.80 -20.82
C ASN A 44 -12.54 5.32 -20.97
N PHE A 45 -11.93 5.79 -22.05
CA PHE A 45 -11.86 7.22 -22.36
C PHE A 45 -13.20 7.72 -22.91
N THR A 46 -14.14 8.01 -22.00
CA THR A 46 -15.49 8.55 -22.29
C THR A 46 -15.66 9.95 -21.70
N PRO A 47 -16.58 10.79 -22.20
CA PRO A 47 -16.80 12.15 -21.68
C PRO A 47 -17.03 12.21 -20.15
N ASP A 48 -17.67 11.20 -19.58
CA ASP A 48 -18.02 11.17 -18.15
C ASP A 48 -16.95 10.50 -17.25
N LEU A 49 -15.77 10.15 -17.79
CA LEU A 49 -14.77 9.34 -17.08
C LEU A 49 -14.27 10.01 -15.79
N LEU A 50 -14.23 11.35 -15.77
CA LEU A 50 -13.57 12.11 -14.70
C LEU A 50 -14.20 11.88 -13.34
N LYS A 51 -15.52 11.65 -13.27
CA LYS A 51 -16.21 11.40 -12.00
C LYS A 51 -15.70 10.11 -11.35
N THR A 52 -15.76 8.99 -12.09
CA THR A 52 -15.30 7.69 -11.61
C THR A 52 -13.79 7.70 -11.35
N ALA A 53 -13.01 8.33 -12.24
CA ALA A 53 -11.57 8.44 -12.09
C ALA A 53 -11.18 9.19 -10.81
N SER A 54 -11.86 10.31 -10.52
CA SER A 54 -11.59 11.13 -9.32
C SER A 54 -11.96 10.40 -8.04
N GLN A 55 -13.08 9.68 -8.01
CA GLN A 55 -13.49 8.87 -6.87
C GLN A 55 -12.47 7.76 -6.60
N GLU A 56 -12.09 7.02 -7.63
CA GLU A 56 -11.10 5.95 -7.50
C GLU A 56 -9.72 6.47 -7.04
N PHE A 57 -9.26 7.59 -7.59
CA PHE A 57 -8.00 8.21 -7.18
C PHE A 57 -8.06 8.78 -5.76
N THR A 58 -9.23 9.30 -5.36
CA THR A 58 -9.44 9.78 -3.98
C THR A 58 -9.24 8.64 -3.00
N THR A 59 -9.95 7.52 -3.18
CA THR A 59 -9.84 6.36 -2.28
C THR A 59 -8.45 5.73 -2.31
N ASN A 60 -7.88 5.52 -3.50
CA ASN A 60 -6.65 4.73 -3.65
C ASN A 60 -5.38 5.52 -3.35
N TYR A 61 -5.41 6.86 -3.41
CA TYR A 61 -4.23 7.70 -3.28
C TYR A 61 -4.42 8.83 -2.27
N LEU A 62 -5.41 9.71 -2.45
CA LEU A 62 -5.55 10.88 -1.56
C LEU A 62 -5.87 10.47 -0.12
N SER A 63 -6.74 9.48 0.08
CA SER A 63 -7.09 8.98 1.41
C SER A 63 -5.88 8.45 2.19
N PRO A 64 -4.99 7.61 1.62
CA PRO A 64 -3.71 7.26 2.26
C PRO A 64 -2.85 8.48 2.63
N LEU A 65 -2.72 9.48 1.75
CA LEU A 65 -1.94 10.70 2.03
C LEU A 65 -2.51 11.47 3.22
N HIS A 66 -3.84 11.62 3.25
CA HIS A 66 -4.54 12.24 4.37
C HIS A 66 -4.29 11.46 5.67
N ALA A 67 -4.39 10.14 5.65
CA ALA A 67 -4.16 9.30 6.82
C ALA A 67 -2.72 9.43 7.34
N ILE A 68 -1.72 9.30 6.45
CA ILE A 68 -0.30 9.47 6.79
C ILE A 68 -0.07 10.83 7.43
N THR A 69 -0.55 11.91 6.81
CA THR A 69 -0.34 13.28 7.29
C THR A 69 -0.86 13.48 8.72
N HIS A 70 -2.00 12.87 9.07
CA HIS A 70 -2.58 13.02 10.41
C HIS A 70 -1.97 12.08 11.45
N LEU A 71 -1.54 10.88 11.05
CA LEU A 71 -1.03 9.86 11.98
C LEU A 71 0.47 10.01 12.21
N LEU A 72 1.22 10.56 11.26
CA LEU A 72 2.66 10.66 11.34
C LEU A 72 3.17 11.41 12.59
N PRO A 73 2.57 12.54 13.02
CA PRO A 73 2.96 13.19 14.27
C PRO A 73 2.80 12.27 15.50
N HIS A 74 1.73 11.46 15.52
CA HIS A 74 1.52 10.49 16.59
C HIS A 74 2.57 9.39 16.56
N LEU A 75 2.83 8.78 15.40
CA LEU A 75 3.85 7.74 15.26
C LEU A 75 5.25 8.23 15.65
N LYS A 76 5.59 9.49 15.34
CA LYS A 76 6.84 10.14 15.77
C LYS A 76 6.92 10.39 17.28
N SER A 77 5.78 10.51 17.97
CA SER A 77 5.73 10.71 19.43
C SER A 77 5.90 9.42 20.22
N LEU A 78 5.77 8.26 19.58
CA LEU A 78 5.90 6.97 20.24
C LEU A 78 7.36 6.67 20.56
N SER A 79 7.60 6.10 21.73
CA SER A 79 8.92 5.58 22.12
C SER A 79 9.18 4.17 21.59
N THR A 80 8.18 3.53 20.97
CA THR A 80 8.27 2.19 20.39
C THR A 80 8.46 2.25 18.88
N PRO A 81 9.06 1.21 18.27
CA PRO A 81 9.04 1.04 16.82
C PRO A 81 7.61 1.10 16.29
N SER A 82 7.42 1.75 15.15
CA SER A 82 6.12 1.86 14.50
C SER A 82 6.20 1.61 13.01
N SER A 83 5.06 1.42 12.35
CA SER A 83 5.01 1.11 10.94
C SER A 83 3.80 1.71 10.23
N ILE A 84 4.05 2.15 8.99
CA ILE A 84 3.05 2.51 8.00
C ILE A 84 3.13 1.47 6.89
N VAL A 85 2.05 0.72 6.70
CA VAL A 85 1.95 -0.32 5.66
C VAL A 85 1.03 0.18 4.55
N LEU A 86 1.55 0.26 3.33
CA LEU A 86 0.83 0.68 2.13
C LEU A 86 0.54 -0.53 1.25
N VAL A 87 -0.73 -0.75 0.89
CA VAL A 87 -1.10 -1.83 -0.03
C VAL A 87 -1.29 -1.26 -1.44
N THR A 88 -0.33 -1.55 -2.31
CA THR A 88 -0.36 -1.12 -3.71
C THR A 88 -1.01 -2.19 -4.59
N SER A 89 -0.32 -2.70 -5.62
CA SER A 89 -0.77 -3.75 -6.53
C SER A 89 0.36 -4.12 -7.48
N GLY A 90 0.40 -5.36 -7.98
CA GLY A 90 1.23 -5.72 -9.13
C GLY A 90 0.92 -4.85 -10.36
N LEU A 91 -0.29 -4.30 -10.46
CA LEU A 91 -0.68 -3.34 -11.50
C LEU A 91 -0.09 -1.94 -11.31
N ALA A 92 0.54 -1.65 -10.17
CA ALA A 92 1.39 -0.49 -9.99
C ALA A 92 2.73 -0.63 -10.74
N LEU A 93 3.12 -1.87 -11.06
CA LEU A 93 4.38 -2.20 -11.74
C LEU A 93 4.17 -2.32 -13.25
N VAL A 94 3.11 -3.03 -13.66
CA VAL A 94 2.75 -3.24 -15.06
C VAL A 94 1.26 -2.94 -15.26
N PRO A 95 0.90 -1.91 -16.04
CA PRO A 95 -0.50 -1.49 -16.14
C PRO A 95 -1.34 -2.46 -16.98
N MET A 96 -2.60 -2.62 -16.58
CA MET A 96 -3.61 -3.36 -17.34
C MET A 96 -4.61 -2.38 -17.97
N PRO A 97 -4.81 -2.39 -19.31
CA PRO A 97 -5.61 -1.38 -20.00
C PRO A 97 -7.04 -1.19 -19.46
N ARG A 98 -7.73 -2.29 -19.12
CA ARG A 98 -9.14 -2.24 -18.67
C ARG A 98 -9.35 -1.47 -17.37
N CYS A 99 -8.31 -1.25 -16.57
CA CYS A 99 -8.39 -0.56 -15.28
C CYS A 99 -7.23 0.44 -15.14
N ALA A 100 -6.98 1.22 -16.19
CA ALA A 100 -5.83 2.11 -16.28
C ALA A 100 -5.74 3.14 -15.13
N ASN A 101 -6.86 3.71 -14.68
CA ASN A 101 -6.87 4.66 -13.56
C ASN A 101 -6.54 4.00 -12.21
N TYR A 102 -6.99 2.77 -11.98
CA TYR A 102 -6.55 1.96 -10.84
C TYR A 102 -5.02 1.76 -10.88
N CYS A 103 -4.47 1.35 -12.03
CA CYS A 103 -3.03 1.17 -12.21
C CYS A 103 -2.26 2.48 -11.90
N ALA A 104 -2.73 3.60 -12.43
CA ALA A 104 -2.14 4.91 -12.19
C ALA A 104 -2.19 5.31 -10.71
N SER A 105 -3.31 5.11 -10.03
CA SER A 105 -3.46 5.43 -8.61
C SER A 105 -2.55 4.59 -7.71
N LYS A 106 -2.39 3.29 -8.02
CA LYS A 106 -1.50 2.39 -7.27
C LYS A 106 -0.02 2.65 -7.58
N ALA A 107 0.32 3.03 -8.81
CA ALA A 107 1.67 3.48 -9.17
C ALA A 107 2.04 4.80 -8.47
N ALA A 108 1.10 5.72 -8.34
CA ALA A 108 1.28 6.95 -7.56
C ALA A 108 1.52 6.63 -6.07
N LEU A 109 0.72 5.73 -5.48
CA LEU A 109 0.91 5.31 -4.09
C LEU A 109 2.26 4.59 -3.86
N ARG A 110 2.72 3.78 -4.82
CA ARG A 110 4.07 3.18 -4.79
C ARG A 110 5.16 4.24 -4.79
N SER A 111 5.04 5.28 -5.62
CA SER A 111 5.98 6.40 -5.60
C SER A 111 6.00 7.08 -4.23
N VAL A 112 4.85 7.22 -3.58
CA VAL A 112 4.75 7.77 -2.22
C VAL A 112 5.44 6.86 -1.20
N ALA A 113 5.31 5.54 -1.30
CA ALA A 113 6.00 4.61 -0.40
C ALA A 113 7.52 4.82 -0.43
N TRP A 114 8.10 4.95 -1.63
CA TRP A 114 9.53 5.19 -1.82
C TRP A 114 9.95 6.56 -1.27
N SER A 115 9.23 7.63 -1.64
CA SER A 115 9.54 8.98 -1.19
C SER A 115 9.38 9.14 0.32
N LEU A 116 8.32 8.59 0.91
CA LEU A 116 8.09 8.64 2.36
C LEU A 116 9.19 7.91 3.11
N ARG A 117 9.60 6.71 2.65
CA ARG A 117 10.69 5.96 3.27
C ARG A 117 11.99 6.75 3.27
N ALA A 118 12.33 7.38 2.14
CA ALA A 118 13.53 8.23 2.04
C ALA A 118 13.46 9.45 2.97
N GLN A 119 12.31 10.14 3.00
CA GLN A 119 12.11 11.32 3.86
C GLN A 119 12.20 10.97 5.35
N LEU A 120 11.61 9.84 5.78
CA LEU A 120 11.67 9.41 7.18
C LEU A 120 13.05 8.92 7.60
N ALA A 121 13.83 8.35 6.68
CA ALA A 121 15.22 7.97 6.94
C ALA A 121 16.14 9.18 7.18
N ASP A 122 15.83 10.32 6.58
CA ASP A 122 16.60 11.56 6.72
C ASP A 122 16.11 12.45 7.88
N ASP A 123 14.94 12.15 8.47
CA ASP A 123 14.41 12.87 9.63
C ASP A 123 14.85 12.20 10.95
N PRO A 124 15.62 12.91 11.80
CA PRO A 124 16.17 12.35 13.05
C PRO A 124 15.10 11.92 14.05
N ASN A 125 13.86 12.39 13.91
CA ASN A 125 12.75 12.07 14.82
C ASN A 125 11.89 10.90 14.31
N SER A 126 12.24 10.26 13.20
CA SER A 126 11.47 9.14 12.63
C SER A 126 12.26 7.86 12.40
N GLY A 127 13.46 7.73 12.96
CA GLY A 127 14.31 6.55 12.79
C GLY A 127 13.67 5.22 13.26
N SER A 128 12.62 5.27 14.07
CA SER A 128 11.85 4.10 14.54
C SER A 128 10.64 3.74 13.66
N ILE A 129 10.32 4.54 12.64
CA ILE A 129 9.14 4.36 11.79
C ILE A 129 9.52 3.63 10.51
N LYS A 130 8.98 2.43 10.30
CA LYS A 130 9.13 1.69 9.04
C LYS A 130 8.02 2.01 8.05
N VAL A 131 8.35 2.08 6.77
CA VAL A 131 7.38 2.20 5.66
C VAL A 131 7.43 0.94 4.83
N ILE A 132 6.42 0.09 4.98
CA ILE A 132 6.34 -1.20 4.31
C ILE A 132 5.34 -1.09 3.15
N GLU A 133 5.70 -1.58 1.98
CA GLU A 133 4.83 -1.70 0.83
C GLU A 133 4.48 -3.17 0.60
N ILE A 134 3.19 -3.49 0.54
CA ILE A 134 2.71 -4.79 0.08
C ILE A 134 2.21 -4.61 -1.35
N VAL A 135 2.67 -5.48 -2.25
CA VAL A 135 2.34 -5.48 -3.68
C VAL A 135 1.59 -6.77 -4.03
N PRO A 136 0.25 -6.81 -3.89
CA PRO A 136 -0.55 -8.01 -4.16
C PRO A 136 -0.65 -8.34 -5.66
N PRO A 137 -0.82 -9.62 -6.01
CA PRO A 137 -1.34 -10.02 -7.32
C PRO A 137 -2.86 -9.82 -7.39
N ALA A 138 -3.52 -10.33 -8.42
CA ALA A 138 -4.95 -10.59 -8.31
C ALA A 138 -5.21 -11.58 -7.17
N VAL A 139 -6.14 -11.25 -6.27
CA VAL A 139 -6.55 -12.09 -5.13
C VAL A 139 -8.06 -12.31 -5.21
N GLN A 140 -8.50 -13.52 -4.91
CA GLN A 140 -9.92 -13.90 -4.91
C GLN A 140 -10.67 -13.21 -3.76
N THR A 141 -11.21 -12.02 -4.05
CA THR A 141 -11.93 -11.16 -3.11
C THR A 141 -13.14 -10.53 -3.78
N GLU A 142 -13.96 -9.84 -2.99
CA GLU A 142 -15.11 -9.08 -3.49
C GLU A 142 -14.73 -7.95 -4.48
N LEU A 143 -13.45 -7.61 -4.60
CA LEU A 143 -12.98 -6.61 -5.57
C LEU A 143 -13.29 -7.03 -7.02
N HIS A 144 -13.22 -8.33 -7.32
CA HIS A 144 -13.46 -8.87 -8.67
C HIS A 144 -14.91 -9.28 -8.89
N THR A 145 -15.60 -9.77 -7.86
CA THR A 145 -17.03 -10.14 -7.93
C THR A 145 -17.95 -8.94 -8.17
N ARG A 146 -17.49 -7.73 -7.80
CA ARG A 146 -18.22 -6.45 -8.02
C ARG A 146 -18.00 -5.84 -9.41
N GLN A 147 -17.14 -6.43 -10.24
CA GLN A 147 -16.82 -5.92 -11.57
C GLN A 147 -17.66 -6.65 -12.63
N ALA A 148 -18.64 -5.95 -13.22
CA ALA A 148 -19.61 -6.54 -14.14
C ALA A 148 -18.96 -7.18 -15.39
N ASP A 149 -17.87 -6.60 -15.89
CA ASP A 149 -17.08 -7.15 -17.00
C ASP A 149 -16.44 -8.51 -16.62
N LEU A 150 -15.83 -8.60 -15.44
CA LEU A 150 -15.23 -9.84 -14.94
C LEU A 150 -16.28 -10.92 -14.66
N VAL A 151 -17.40 -10.55 -14.03
CA VAL A 151 -18.51 -11.48 -13.76
C VAL A 151 -19.04 -12.03 -15.08
N LYS A 152 -19.30 -11.17 -16.07
CA LYS A 152 -19.78 -11.59 -17.40
C LYS A 152 -18.78 -12.50 -18.12
N ALA A 153 -17.48 -12.29 -17.91
CA ALA A 153 -16.42 -13.12 -18.48
C ALA A 153 -16.17 -14.44 -17.71
N GLY A 154 -16.87 -14.70 -16.60
CA GLY A 154 -16.62 -15.86 -15.74
C GLY A 154 -15.32 -15.76 -14.94
N GLN A 155 -14.82 -14.54 -14.72
CA GLN A 155 -13.53 -14.23 -14.10
C GLN A 155 -13.66 -13.58 -12.71
N ALA A 156 -14.82 -13.74 -12.06
CA ALA A 156 -15.08 -13.19 -10.73
C ALA A 156 -14.12 -13.70 -9.64
N ASN A 157 -13.55 -14.90 -9.82
CA ASN A 157 -12.60 -15.54 -8.89
C ASN A 157 -11.18 -15.59 -9.47
N ILE A 158 -10.78 -14.55 -10.23
CA ILE A 158 -9.41 -14.45 -10.76
C ILE A 158 -8.39 -14.23 -9.64
N GLY A 159 -7.21 -14.86 -9.79
CA GLY A 159 -6.08 -14.67 -8.90
C GLY A 159 -5.82 -15.82 -7.94
N ILE A 160 -4.90 -15.60 -7.01
CA ILE A 160 -4.60 -16.57 -5.95
C ILE A 160 -5.70 -16.56 -4.88
N PRO A 161 -5.91 -17.68 -4.17
CA PRO A 161 -6.75 -17.73 -2.98
C PRO A 161 -6.35 -16.69 -1.91
N LEU A 162 -7.34 -16.20 -1.15
CA LEU A 162 -7.13 -15.16 -0.14
C LEU A 162 -6.28 -15.65 1.05
N ASP A 163 -6.50 -16.89 1.48
CA ASP A 163 -5.69 -17.56 2.51
C ASP A 163 -4.23 -17.64 2.09
N GLN A 164 -3.96 -18.09 0.84
CA GLN A 164 -2.61 -18.13 0.29
C GLN A 164 -1.96 -16.74 0.26
N PHE A 165 -2.71 -15.69 -0.12
CA PHE A 165 -2.20 -14.32 -0.10
C PHE A 165 -1.85 -13.85 1.33
N ILE A 166 -2.72 -14.15 2.30
CA ILE A 166 -2.53 -13.77 3.71
C ILE A 166 -1.29 -14.47 4.27
N ASP A 167 -1.19 -15.78 4.09
CA ASP A 167 -0.08 -16.59 4.62
C ASP A 167 1.27 -16.09 4.08
N GLU A 168 1.40 -15.93 2.75
CA GLU A 168 2.65 -15.44 2.16
C GLU A 168 2.96 -14.00 2.60
N THR A 169 1.96 -13.12 2.69
CA THR A 169 2.16 -11.74 3.15
C THR A 169 2.64 -11.71 4.60
N TRP A 170 2.00 -12.51 5.45
CA TRP A 170 2.30 -12.58 6.88
C TRP A 170 3.70 -13.13 7.14
N ASP A 171 4.09 -14.21 6.46
CA ASP A 171 5.43 -14.78 6.53
C ASP A 171 6.53 -13.75 6.19
N ASN A 172 6.28 -12.88 5.21
CA ASN A 172 7.24 -11.83 4.84
C ASN A 172 7.28 -10.70 5.87
N LEU A 173 6.13 -10.32 6.44
CA LEU A 173 6.06 -9.32 7.50
C LEU A 173 6.78 -9.80 8.77
N GLU A 174 6.62 -11.06 9.16
CA GLU A 174 7.29 -11.64 10.32
C GLU A 174 8.81 -11.72 10.15
N LYS A 175 9.28 -12.04 8.94
CA LYS A 175 10.73 -12.04 8.62
C LYS A 175 11.32 -10.64 8.69
N GLY A 176 10.61 -9.63 8.21
CA GLY A 176 11.04 -8.23 8.27
C GLY A 176 12.33 -7.94 7.49
N GLU A 177 12.66 -8.75 6.48
CA GLU A 177 13.89 -8.67 5.68
C GLU A 177 13.84 -7.58 4.61
N THR A 178 12.64 -7.11 4.23
CA THR A 178 12.42 -6.12 3.18
C THR A 178 11.25 -5.21 3.52
N ASP A 179 11.35 -3.95 3.08
CA ASP A 179 10.26 -2.97 3.15
C ASP A 179 9.34 -3.02 1.91
N GLU A 180 9.62 -3.88 0.93
CA GLU A 180 8.80 -4.12 -0.26
C GLU A 180 8.48 -5.61 -0.38
N ILE A 181 7.23 -5.98 -0.10
CA ILE A 181 6.72 -7.35 -0.08
C ILE A 181 5.89 -7.57 -1.36
N ILE A 182 6.47 -8.24 -2.34
CA ILE A 182 5.79 -8.59 -3.59
C ILE A 182 5.29 -10.03 -3.50
N VAL A 183 3.98 -10.23 -3.60
CA VAL A 183 3.34 -11.50 -3.26
C VAL A 183 3.01 -12.32 -4.52
N GLY A 184 3.29 -13.62 -4.48
CA GLY A 184 2.84 -14.56 -5.50
C GLY A 184 3.20 -14.14 -6.95
N PRO A 185 2.25 -14.25 -7.91
CA PRO A 185 2.50 -13.94 -9.31
C PRO A 185 2.95 -12.50 -9.61
N ALA A 186 2.71 -11.53 -8.72
CA ALA A 186 3.14 -10.14 -8.92
C ALA A 186 4.67 -10.01 -9.03
N LYS A 187 5.43 -10.98 -8.48
CA LYS A 187 6.90 -11.06 -8.64
C LYS A 187 7.33 -11.09 -10.10
N GLY A 188 6.50 -11.64 -11.00
CA GLY A 188 6.77 -11.65 -12.43
C GLY A 188 6.82 -10.24 -13.05
N TYR A 189 6.13 -9.27 -12.46
CA TYR A 189 6.08 -7.88 -12.93
C TYR A 189 7.22 -7.01 -12.37
N ALA A 190 7.94 -7.49 -11.36
CA ALA A 190 8.98 -6.73 -10.67
C ALA A 190 10.30 -6.59 -11.45
N ARG A 191 10.49 -7.30 -12.57
CA ARG A 191 11.76 -7.28 -13.31
C ARG A 191 12.17 -5.86 -13.76
N GLY A 192 11.20 -5.04 -14.18
CA GLY A 192 11.45 -3.65 -14.59
C GLY A 192 11.79 -2.71 -13.43
N GLU A 193 11.44 -3.09 -12.20
CA GLU A 193 11.66 -2.24 -11.02
C GLU A 193 13.10 -2.24 -10.54
N VAL A 194 13.91 -3.24 -10.92
CA VAL A 194 15.34 -3.32 -10.54
C VAL A 194 16.09 -2.08 -11.00
N GLU A 195 15.96 -1.71 -12.27
CA GLU A 195 16.65 -0.53 -12.83
C GLU A 195 16.04 0.78 -12.32
N ARG A 196 14.71 0.82 -12.14
CA ARG A 196 14.03 1.97 -11.57
C ARG A 196 14.49 2.25 -10.13
N LYS A 197 14.67 1.20 -9.32
CA LYS A 197 15.16 1.31 -7.94
C LYS A 197 16.61 1.75 -7.89
N LYS A 198 17.48 1.19 -8.75
CA LYS A 198 18.87 1.67 -8.91
C LYS A 198 18.91 3.16 -9.27
N ALA A 199 18.06 3.61 -10.18
CA ALA A 199 17.97 5.02 -10.55
C ALA A 199 17.48 5.90 -9.39
N PHE A 200 16.51 5.42 -8.61
CA PHE A 200 16.04 6.10 -7.40
C PHE A 200 17.13 6.21 -6.34
N ASP A 201 17.85 5.12 -6.05
CA ASP A 201 18.97 5.12 -5.10
C ASP A 201 20.10 6.05 -5.56
N GLY A 202 20.41 6.07 -6.86
CA GLY A 202 21.36 7.00 -7.45
C GLY A 202 20.93 8.47 -7.30
N LEU A 203 19.64 8.77 -7.48
CA LEU A 203 19.09 10.10 -7.23
C LEU A 203 19.24 10.49 -5.75
N LEU A 204 18.91 9.59 -4.81
CA LEU A 204 19.07 9.86 -3.37
C LEU A 204 20.52 10.12 -2.99
N ALA A 205 21.46 9.33 -3.51
CA ALA A 205 22.88 9.53 -3.28
C ALA A 205 23.38 10.88 -3.80
N ALA A 206 22.93 11.29 -4.99
CA ALA A 206 23.28 12.60 -5.57
C ALA A 206 22.74 13.77 -4.72
N LEU A 207 21.52 13.64 -4.17
CA LEU A 207 20.92 14.68 -3.31
C LEU A 207 21.64 14.85 -1.96
N LYS A 208 22.26 13.80 -1.41
CA LYS A 208 23.02 13.85 -0.14
C LYS A 208 24.45 14.40 -0.30
N GLY A 209 24.97 14.44 -1.52
CA GLY A 209 26.32 14.93 -1.83
C GLY A 209 26.44 16.44 -2.01
N HIS A 210 25.37 17.20 -1.80
CA HIS A 210 25.28 18.66 -1.84
C HIS A 210 24.94 19.21 -0.45
#